data_AF-A0A974PFU0-F1
#
_entry.id   AF-A0A974PFU0-F1
#
_cell.length_a   1.000
_cell.length_b   1.000
_cell.length_c   1.000
_cell.angle_alpha   90.00
_cell.angle_beta   90.00
_cell.angle_gamma   90.00
#
_symmetry.space_group_name_H-M   'P 1'
#
loop_
_entity.id
_entity.type
_entity.pdbx_description
1 polymer ?
#
loop_
_entity_poly.entity_id
_entity_poly.type
_entity_poly.pdbx_seq_one_letter_code
_entity_poly.pdbx_strand_id
1 'polypeptide(L)'
;MKVMKKLFAGLMMFTLIFGVSFVGSAFASGDEVKLIDSDLSVMYKNGYVGFSGNIDVANLGPVKNVTVHYTTDDTNWYDTAASYVGPADVNREKWHFGISRTDSSKDHLELKDPKFIKFAIKYEVNNQIYWDNNGGRIITMKSIVHIH
;
A
#
# COMPACT_ATOMS: atom_id res chain seq x y z
N MET A 1 9.55 -60.26 30.21
CA MET A 1 9.26 -60.66 28.81
C MET A 1 7.75 -60.61 28.59
N LYS A 2 7.26 -59.68 27.76
CA LYS A 2 5.88 -59.67 27.26
C LYS A 2 5.93 -59.21 25.81
N VAL A 3 5.22 -59.96 24.99
CA VAL A 3 5.40 -60.17 23.56
C VAL A 3 4.85 -59.03 22.69
N MET A 4 5.62 -58.68 21.65
CA MET A 4 5.24 -57.87 20.49
C MET A 4 3.95 -58.41 19.83
N LYS A 5 3.02 -57.52 19.51
CA LYS A 5 1.99 -57.73 18.49
C LYS A 5 2.28 -56.78 17.32
N LYS A 6 2.53 -57.36 16.14
CA LYS A 6 2.67 -56.65 14.85
C LYS A 6 1.30 -56.51 14.16
N LEU A 7 1.30 -55.66 13.13
CA LEU A 7 0.29 -55.41 12.07
C LEU A 7 -0.60 -54.19 12.38
N PHE A 8 -0.70 -53.16 11.51
CA PHE A 8 -0.95 -53.21 10.08
C PHE A 8 -0.23 -52.14 9.24
N ALA A 9 -0.07 -52.49 7.96
CA ALA A 9 0.48 -51.70 6.87
C ALA A 9 -0.45 -50.56 6.43
N GLY A 10 0.15 -49.53 5.83
CA GLY A 10 -0.58 -48.43 5.18
C GLY A 10 0.38 -47.35 4.67
N LEU A 11 1.24 -47.70 3.73
CA LEU A 11 2.09 -46.75 3.00
C LEU A 11 1.20 -45.94 2.04
N MET A 12 0.58 -44.87 2.52
CA MET A 12 0.01 -43.84 1.63
C MET A 12 1.09 -42.80 1.34
N MET A 13 1.78 -43.04 0.23
CA MET A 13 2.62 -42.08 -0.45
C MET A 13 1.73 -40.93 -0.95
N PHE A 14 1.59 -39.85 -0.19
CA PHE A 14 1.04 -38.60 -0.71
C PHE A 14 2.22 -37.80 -1.24
N THR A 15 2.53 -37.98 -2.52
CA THR A 15 3.41 -37.08 -3.26
C THR A 15 2.74 -35.71 -3.29
N LEU A 16 3.10 -34.87 -2.31
CA LEU A 16 2.86 -33.44 -2.34
C LEU A 16 3.75 -32.86 -3.44
N ILE A 17 3.19 -32.77 -4.64
CA ILE A 17 3.67 -31.88 -5.68
C ILE A 17 3.36 -30.48 -5.13
N PHE A 18 4.27 -29.93 -4.32
CA PHE A 18 4.27 -28.51 -4.02
C PHE A 18 4.59 -27.83 -5.35
N GLY A 19 3.53 -27.42 -6.05
CA GLY A 19 3.63 -26.51 -7.16
C GLY A 19 4.48 -25.35 -6.69
N VAL A 20 5.62 -25.15 -7.35
CA VAL A 20 6.43 -23.95 -7.19
C VAL A 20 5.62 -22.83 -7.83
N SER A 21 4.58 -22.36 -7.14
CA SER A 21 4.15 -20.99 -7.29
C SER A 21 5.37 -20.17 -6.90
N PHE A 22 5.99 -19.54 -7.89
CA PHE A 22 6.93 -18.46 -7.70
C PHE A 22 6.22 -17.43 -6.80
N VAL A 23 6.35 -17.59 -5.48
CA VAL A 23 6.24 -16.48 -4.56
C VAL A 23 7.48 -15.69 -4.91
N GLY A 24 7.32 -14.69 -5.79
CA GLY A 24 8.35 -13.70 -6.00
C GLY A 24 8.76 -13.24 -4.61
N SER A 25 10.00 -13.54 -4.24
CA SER A 25 10.58 -13.03 -3.01
C SER A 25 10.39 -11.52 -3.06
N ALA A 26 9.54 -10.98 -2.20
CA ALA A 26 9.52 -9.55 -1.96
C ALA A 26 10.88 -9.23 -1.34
N PHE A 27 11.84 -8.83 -2.17
CA PHE A 27 13.08 -8.28 -1.68
C PHE A 27 12.70 -6.95 -1.04
N ALA A 28 12.78 -6.89 0.28
CA ALA A 28 12.78 -5.63 1.01
C ALA A 28 14.12 -4.95 0.70
N SER A 29 14.25 -4.35 -0.47
CA SER A 29 15.08 -3.18 -0.56
C SER A 29 14.25 -2.00 -0.06
N GLY A 30 14.70 -1.38 1.02
CA GLY A 30 13.93 -0.36 1.74
C GLY A 30 13.98 1.04 1.14
N ASP A 31 14.60 1.25 -0.02
CA ASP A 31 14.95 2.59 -0.52
C ASP A 31 14.35 2.95 -1.91
N GLU A 32 13.80 1.97 -2.63
CA GLU A 32 13.28 2.07 -4.00
C GLU A 32 11.98 2.85 -4.06
N VAL A 33 11.23 2.82 -2.98
CA VAL A 33 10.05 3.65 -2.78
C VAL A 33 10.11 4.19 -1.37
N LYS A 34 9.94 5.50 -1.26
CA LYS A 34 9.94 6.18 0.03
C LYS A 34 8.94 7.32 -0.01
N LEU A 35 8.03 7.34 0.95
CA LEU A 35 7.22 8.52 1.22
C LEU A 35 8.15 9.65 1.69
N ILE A 36 8.25 10.73 0.90
CA ILE A 36 9.06 11.91 1.28
C ILE A 36 8.32 12.69 2.35
N ASP A 37 7.04 12.94 2.07
CA ASP A 37 6.16 13.72 2.91
C ASP A 37 4.70 13.42 2.57
N SER A 38 3.83 13.50 3.56
CA SER A 38 2.39 13.33 3.39
C SER A 38 1.67 14.44 4.14
N ASP A 39 0.85 15.21 3.41
CA ASP A 39 0.02 16.25 3.99
C ASP A 39 -1.43 15.80 4.01
N LEU A 40 -1.95 15.64 5.22
CA LEU A 40 -3.36 15.35 5.45
C LEU A 40 -4.13 16.67 5.59
N SER A 41 -4.75 17.12 4.49
CA SER A 41 -5.59 18.31 4.49
C SER A 41 -7.07 17.97 4.67
N VAL A 42 -7.57 18.15 5.89
CA VAL A 42 -8.98 17.89 6.23
C VAL A 42 -9.74 19.19 6.43
N MET A 43 -10.73 19.46 5.58
CA MET A 43 -11.60 20.64 5.69
C MET A 43 -13.08 20.24 5.82
N TYR A 44 -13.46 19.78 7.02
CA TYR A 44 -14.84 19.35 7.32
C TYR A 44 -15.91 20.42 7.06
N LYS A 45 -15.56 21.71 7.12
CA LYS A 45 -16.52 22.81 7.08
C LYS A 45 -17.30 22.93 5.76
N ASN A 46 -16.85 22.25 4.70
CA ASN A 46 -17.47 22.28 3.37
C ASN A 46 -17.82 20.87 2.81
N GLY A 47 -17.90 19.85 3.67
CA GLY A 47 -18.08 18.47 3.19
C GLY A 47 -16.89 17.95 2.39
N TYR A 48 -15.72 18.57 2.58
CA TYR A 48 -14.48 18.20 1.93
C TYR A 48 -13.62 17.35 2.85
N VAL A 49 -13.25 16.18 2.38
CA VAL A 49 -12.30 15.31 3.05
C VAL A 49 -11.28 14.89 2.02
N GLY A 50 -10.00 15.12 2.28
CA GLY A 50 -8.95 14.69 1.38
C GLY A 50 -7.64 14.46 2.08
N PHE A 51 -6.74 13.77 1.40
CA PHE A 51 -5.37 13.60 1.80
C PHE A 51 -4.50 13.50 0.56
N SER A 52 -3.28 14.02 0.67
CA SER A 52 -2.37 14.10 -0.46
C SER A 52 -0.93 13.91 0.01
N GLY A 53 -0.03 13.66 -0.91
CA GLY A 53 1.36 13.47 -0.52
C GLY A 53 2.31 13.43 -1.69
N ASN A 54 3.59 13.52 -1.37
CA ASN A 54 4.68 13.41 -2.30
C ASN A 54 5.44 12.12 -2.05
N ILE A 55 5.65 11.36 -3.11
CA ILE A 55 6.31 10.06 -3.09
C ILE A 55 7.64 10.21 -3.83
N ASP A 56 8.68 9.63 -3.27
CA ASP A 56 9.94 9.39 -3.98
C ASP A 56 9.98 7.95 -4.47
N VAL A 57 10.35 7.75 -5.72
CA VAL A 57 10.68 6.42 -6.24
C VAL A 57 12.03 6.42 -6.95
N ALA A 58 12.77 5.33 -6.83
CA ALA A 58 13.99 5.10 -7.60
C ALA A 58 13.64 4.95 -9.08
N ASN A 59 14.40 5.62 -9.95
CA ASN A 59 14.24 5.58 -11.40
C ASN A 59 14.88 4.31 -12.00
N LEU A 60 14.25 3.16 -11.77
CA LEU A 60 14.77 1.84 -12.17
C LEU A 60 14.39 1.43 -13.59
N GLY A 61 13.44 2.13 -14.22
CA GLY A 61 12.95 1.79 -15.55
C GLY A 61 11.94 2.80 -16.07
N PRO A 62 11.71 2.87 -17.39
CA PRO A 62 10.87 3.89 -18.00
C PRO A 62 9.36 3.67 -17.75
N VAL A 63 8.93 2.42 -17.55
CA VAL A 63 7.53 2.06 -17.30
C VAL A 63 7.36 1.78 -15.81
N LYS A 64 6.56 2.62 -15.15
CA LYS A 64 6.35 2.60 -13.71
C LYS A 64 4.87 2.75 -13.38
N ASN A 65 4.41 2.03 -12.37
CA ASN A 65 3.11 2.28 -11.73
C ASN A 65 3.34 2.59 -10.26
N VAL A 66 2.84 3.74 -9.80
CA VAL A 66 2.89 4.14 -8.39
C VAL A 66 1.45 4.24 -7.90
N THR A 67 1.10 3.45 -6.90
CA THR A 67 -0.27 3.32 -6.39
C THR A 67 -0.28 3.58 -4.88
N VAL A 68 -1.24 4.37 -4.43
CA VAL A 68 -1.57 4.51 -3.02
C VAL A 68 -2.62 3.46 -2.68
N HIS A 69 -2.25 2.52 -1.82
CA HIS A 69 -3.13 1.47 -1.30
C HIS A 69 -3.60 1.89 0.10
N TYR A 70 -4.88 2.17 0.29
CA TYR A 70 -5.38 2.79 1.53
C TYR A 70 -6.68 2.19 2.06
N THR A 71 -6.94 2.43 3.34
CA THR A 71 -8.17 2.03 4.03
C THR A 71 -8.60 3.09 5.04
N THR A 72 -9.91 3.18 5.25
CA THR A 72 -10.55 4.03 6.26
C THR A 72 -11.19 3.23 7.40
N ASP A 73 -11.21 1.89 7.30
CA ASP A 73 -11.94 1.00 8.21
C ASP A 73 -11.18 -0.31 8.55
N ASP A 74 -9.91 -0.44 8.14
CA ASP A 74 -9.06 -1.63 8.30
C ASP A 74 -9.55 -2.91 7.60
N THR A 75 -10.67 -2.84 6.89
CA THR A 75 -11.33 -4.01 6.27
C THR A 75 -11.33 -3.90 4.76
N ASN A 76 -11.76 -2.76 4.25
CA ASN A 76 -11.84 -2.47 2.83
C ASN A 76 -10.62 -1.65 2.42
N TRP A 77 -9.91 -2.15 1.42
CA TRP A 77 -8.74 -1.50 0.85
C TRP A 77 -9.03 -1.01 -0.56
N TYR A 78 -8.49 0.16 -0.87
CA TYR A 78 -8.73 0.91 -2.09
C TYR A 78 -7.39 1.30 -2.72
N ASP A 79 -7.37 1.40 -4.05
CA ASP A 79 -6.20 1.79 -4.81
C ASP A 79 -6.45 3.10 -5.54
N THR A 80 -5.45 3.99 -5.55
CA THR A 80 -5.45 5.18 -6.39
C THR A 80 -4.08 5.40 -6.99
N ALA A 81 -4.04 5.66 -8.30
CA ALA A 81 -2.79 5.95 -9.00
C ALA A 81 -2.23 7.31 -8.57
N ALA A 82 -0.93 7.35 -8.31
CA ALA A 82 -0.17 8.59 -8.21
C ALA A 82 0.23 9.07 -9.62
N SER A 83 0.50 10.36 -9.74
CA SER A 83 0.93 11.00 -10.98
C SER A 83 2.40 11.41 -10.90
N TYR A 84 3.15 11.20 -11.98
CA TYR A 84 4.52 11.68 -12.12
C TYR A 84 4.56 13.21 -12.09
N VAL A 85 5.46 13.77 -11.28
CA VAL A 85 5.66 15.23 -11.16
C VAL A 85 6.93 15.66 -11.91
N GLY A 86 8.01 14.89 -11.78
CA GLY A 86 9.31 15.26 -12.33
C GLY A 86 10.48 14.50 -11.71
N PRO A 87 11.71 14.74 -12.17
CA PRO A 87 12.90 14.22 -11.52
C PRO A 87 13.05 14.83 -10.12
N ALA A 88 13.37 14.00 -9.13
CA ALA A 88 13.77 14.44 -7.78
C ALA A 88 15.29 14.62 -7.71
N ASP A 89 16.03 13.70 -8.32
CA ASP A 89 17.48 13.77 -8.55
C ASP A 89 17.87 12.94 -9.80
N VAL A 90 19.15 12.56 -9.95
CA VAL A 90 19.67 11.77 -11.08
C VAL A 90 19.05 10.37 -11.16
N ASN A 91 18.76 9.74 -10.02
CA ASN A 91 18.30 8.35 -9.91
C ASN A 91 16.92 8.24 -9.27
N ARG A 92 16.21 9.36 -9.05
CA ARG A 92 14.95 9.39 -8.32
C ARG A 92 13.91 10.29 -8.99
N GLU A 93 12.65 9.94 -8.81
CA GLU A 93 11.51 10.63 -9.37
C GLU A 93 10.51 11.00 -8.29
N LYS A 94 9.94 12.20 -8.44
CA LYS A 94 8.87 12.70 -7.60
C LYS A 94 7.52 12.35 -8.21
N TRP A 95 6.66 11.80 -7.38
CA TRP A 95 5.27 11.47 -7.69
C TRP A 95 4.34 12.14 -6.69
N HIS A 96 3.10 12.41 -7.10
CA HIS A 96 2.09 13.05 -6.26
C HIS A 96 0.77 12.30 -6.33
N PHE A 97 0.10 12.20 -5.20
CA PHE A 97 -1.27 11.71 -5.13
C PHE A 97 -2.16 12.72 -4.41
N GLY A 98 -3.41 12.78 -4.83
CA GLY A 98 -4.47 13.50 -4.14
C GLY A 98 -5.73 12.63 -4.17
N ILE A 99 -6.22 12.27 -3.00
CA ILE A 99 -7.44 11.49 -2.83
C ILE A 99 -8.38 12.37 -2.04
N SER A 100 -9.50 12.75 -2.65
CA SER A 100 -10.42 13.68 -2.02
C SER A 100 -11.85 13.40 -2.41
N ARG A 101 -12.73 13.90 -1.56
CA ARG A 101 -14.14 13.88 -1.76
C ARG A 101 -14.77 15.19 -1.33
N THR A 102 -15.76 15.62 -2.10
CA THR A 102 -16.76 16.61 -1.71
C THR A 102 -18.12 15.93 -1.51
N ASP A 103 -19.07 16.59 -0.85
CA ASP A 103 -20.45 16.11 -0.70
C ASP A 103 -21.15 15.86 -2.05
N SER A 104 -20.75 16.57 -3.11
CA SER A 104 -21.30 16.41 -4.46
C SER A 104 -20.60 15.31 -5.28
N SER A 105 -19.45 14.81 -4.82
CA SER A 105 -18.67 13.82 -5.56
C SER A 105 -19.22 12.40 -5.39
N LYS A 106 -19.14 11.60 -6.46
CA LYS A 106 -19.39 10.15 -6.43
C LYS A 106 -18.11 9.34 -6.29
N ASP A 107 -16.95 10.00 -6.29
CA ASP A 107 -15.65 9.38 -6.13
C ASP A 107 -15.27 9.31 -4.65
N HIS A 108 -14.48 8.31 -4.30
CA HIS A 108 -13.94 8.10 -2.95
C HIS A 108 -15.01 8.13 -1.85
N LEU A 109 -16.12 7.41 -2.06
CA LEU A 109 -17.28 7.39 -1.16
C LEU A 109 -16.97 6.83 0.23
N GLU A 110 -15.87 6.11 0.38
CA GLU A 110 -15.30 5.63 1.65
C GLU A 110 -14.81 6.76 2.56
N LEU A 111 -14.51 7.96 2.02
CA LEU A 111 -14.02 9.10 2.80
C LEU A 111 -15.09 9.86 3.63
N LYS A 112 -16.27 9.28 3.91
CA LYS A 112 -17.37 9.98 4.64
C LYS A 112 -17.01 10.37 6.07
N ASP A 113 -16.35 9.46 6.78
CA ASP A 113 -16.03 9.61 8.20
C ASP A 113 -14.68 8.91 8.49
N PRO A 114 -13.57 9.39 7.91
CA PRO A 114 -12.32 8.68 8.08
C PRO A 114 -11.74 9.07 9.43
N LYS A 115 -12.11 8.36 10.49
CA LYS A 115 -11.51 8.56 11.83
C LYS A 115 -10.01 8.31 11.82
N PHE A 116 -9.57 7.43 10.94
CA PHE A 116 -8.19 7.13 10.64
C PHE A 116 -8.06 6.83 9.14
N ILE A 117 -6.88 7.09 8.61
CA ILE A 117 -6.49 6.62 7.28
C ILE A 117 -5.17 5.86 7.45
N LYS A 118 -5.13 4.64 6.93
CA LYS A 118 -3.87 3.89 6.77
C LYS A 118 -3.62 3.75 5.29
N PHE A 119 -2.36 3.90 4.89
CA PHE A 119 -1.97 3.66 3.52
C PHE A 119 -0.56 3.12 3.43
N ALA A 120 -0.28 2.50 2.30
CA ALA A 120 1.04 2.10 1.84
C ALA A 120 1.20 2.55 0.38
N ILE A 121 2.44 2.73 -0.05
CA ILE A 121 2.78 3.00 -1.43
C ILE A 121 3.24 1.71 -2.08
N LYS A 122 2.58 1.34 -3.17
CA LYS A 122 2.96 0.24 -4.05
C LYS A 122 3.67 0.82 -5.26
N TYR A 123 4.89 0.39 -5.51
CA TYR A 123 5.68 0.77 -6.69
C TYR A 123 5.99 -0.45 -7.54
N GLU A 124 5.56 -0.43 -8.80
CA GLU A 124 5.81 -1.51 -9.77
C GLU A 124 6.69 -1.01 -10.91
N VAL A 125 7.82 -1.70 -11.14
CA VAL A 125 8.78 -1.40 -12.21
C VAL A 125 9.53 -2.66 -12.59
N ASN A 126 9.79 -2.88 -13.88
CA ASN A 126 10.54 -4.04 -14.38
C ASN A 126 10.06 -5.39 -13.80
N ASN A 127 8.74 -5.58 -13.69
CA ASN A 127 8.10 -6.78 -13.11
C ASN A 127 8.44 -7.05 -11.63
N GLN A 128 8.98 -6.06 -10.91
CA GLN A 128 9.17 -6.08 -9.47
C GLN A 128 8.13 -5.21 -8.77
N ILE A 129 7.79 -5.56 -7.54
CA ILE A 129 6.86 -4.81 -6.70
C ILE A 129 7.57 -4.44 -5.39
N TYR A 130 7.60 -3.15 -5.10
CA TYR A 130 8.14 -2.57 -3.87
C TYR A 130 7.01 -1.96 -3.05
N TRP A 131 7.11 -2.06 -1.73
CA TRP A 131 6.13 -1.53 -0.80
C TRP A 131 6.81 -0.63 0.23
N ASP A 132 6.31 0.60 0.37
CA ASP A 132 6.58 1.43 1.54
C ASP A 132 5.31 1.53 2.37
N ASN A 133 5.33 0.93 3.56
CA ASN A 133 4.22 0.98 4.51
C ASN A 133 4.37 2.12 5.53
N ASN A 134 5.29 3.07 5.30
CA ASN A 134 5.60 4.17 6.21
C ASN A 134 5.94 3.69 7.63
N GLY A 135 6.61 2.54 7.75
CA GLY A 135 6.91 1.88 9.03
C GLY A 135 5.66 1.42 9.80
N GLY A 136 4.52 1.22 9.12
CA GLY A 136 3.24 0.86 9.73
C GLY A 136 2.51 2.02 10.40
N ARG A 137 2.90 3.28 10.13
CA ARG A 137 2.29 4.45 10.77
C ARG A 137 0.84 4.64 10.33
N ILE A 138 -0.03 4.77 11.32
CA ILE A 138 -1.44 5.15 11.16
C ILE A 138 -1.50 6.68 11.13
N ILE A 139 -2.12 7.26 10.09
CA ILE A 139 -2.43 8.68 10.10
C ILE A 139 -3.80 8.86 10.75
N THR A 140 -3.79 9.26 12.02
CA THR A 140 -5.01 9.63 12.74
C THR A 140 -5.41 11.05 12.39
N MET A 141 -6.69 11.27 12.10
CA MET A 141 -7.20 12.63 11.91
C MET A 141 -7.10 13.41 13.22
N LYS A 142 -6.28 14.46 13.21
CA LYS A 142 -6.43 15.58 14.14
C LYS A 142 -7.01 16.72 13.33
N SER A 143 -8.17 17.22 13.73
CA SER A 143 -8.81 18.38 13.10
C SER A 143 -7.84 19.56 13.09
N ILE A 144 -7.12 19.78 11.99
CA ILE A 144 -6.41 21.04 11.77
C ILE A 144 -7.38 21.91 10.98
N VAL A 145 -8.17 22.67 11.72
CA VAL A 145 -8.92 23.79 11.17
C VAL A 145 -7.87 24.84 10.77
N HIS A 146 -7.35 24.78 9.55
CA HIS A 146 -6.69 25.94 8.95
C HIS A 146 -7.80 26.93 8.55
N ILE A 147 -8.04 27.90 9.41
CA ILE A 147 -8.80 29.10 9.09
C ILE A 147 -7.83 30.02 8.36
N HIS A 148 -8.04 30.25 7.06
CA HIS A 148 -7.53 31.45 6.39
C HIS A 148 -8.64 32.51 6.38
#